data_AF-A0A972E981-F1
#
_entry.id   AF-A0A972E981-F1
#
_cell.length_a   1.000
_cell.length_b   1.000
_cell.length_c   1.000
_cell.angle_alpha   90.00
_cell.angle_beta   90.00
_cell.angle_gamma   90.00
#
_symmetry.space_group_name_H-M   'P 1'
#
loop_
_entity.id
_entity.type
_entity.pdbx_description
1 polymer ?
#
loop_
_entity_poly.entity_id
_entity_poly.type
_entity_poly.pdbx_seq_one_letter_code
_entity_poly.pdbx_strand_id
1 'polypeptide(L)' 'MMTLESVRRTINVAQAREHIGCKSRSYVYRLLEQGKLEGYKYGDRMGTRIYMDSVERFIQEKTDKMGE' A
#
# COMPACT_ATOMS: atom_id res chain seq x y z
N MET A 1 29.00 1.15 9.27
CA MET A 1 27.86 2.08 9.30
C MET A 1 26.59 1.24 9.32
N MET A 2 25.95 1.08 10.48
CA MET A 2 24.60 0.53 10.53
C MET A 2 23.67 1.64 10.08
N THR A 3 23.23 1.60 8.83
CA THR A 3 22.13 2.43 8.35
C THR A 3 20.94 2.12 9.25
N LEU A 4 20.44 3.13 9.97
CA LEU A 4 19.12 3.04 10.61
C LEU A 4 18.15 2.62 9.51
N GLU A 5 17.75 1.35 9.49
CA GLU A 5 16.63 0.89 8.67
C GLU A 5 15.42 1.65 9.18
N SER A 6 15.12 2.79 8.55
CA SER A 6 13.92 3.55 8.82
C SER A 6 12.76 2.58 8.71
N VAL A 7 12.16 2.25 9.86
CA VAL A 7 11.01 1.34 9.95
C VAL A 7 9.98 1.84 8.95
N ARG A 8 9.78 1.12 7.84
CA ARG A 8 8.84 1.52 6.79
C ARG A 8 7.48 1.71 7.45
N ARG A 9 6.91 2.90 7.31
CA ARG A 9 5.61 3.22 7.88
C ARG A 9 4.56 2.33 7.24
N THR A 10 3.74 1.67 8.06
CA THR A 10 2.65 0.82 7.58
C THR A 10 1.28 1.36 7.93
N ILE A 11 0.34 1.15 7.04
CA ILE A 11 -1.07 1.50 7.18
C ILE A 11 -1.94 0.26 7.00
N ASN A 12 -3.18 0.31 7.46
CA ASN A 12 -4.14 -0.77 7.21
C ASN A 12 -4.85 -0.60 5.85
N VAL A 13 -5.58 -1.63 5.44
CA VAL A 13 -6.36 -1.64 4.18
C VAL A 13 -7.37 -0.49 4.11
N ALA A 14 -7.99 -0.13 5.23
CA ALA A 14 -8.99 0.94 5.27
C ALA A 14 -8.37 2.33 5.06
N GLN A 15 -7.14 2.55 5.52
CA GLN A 15 -6.37 3.76 5.24
C GLN A 15 -5.83 3.76 3.81
N ALA A 16 -5.30 2.63 3.33
CA ALA A 16 -4.77 2.52 1.98
C ALA A 16 -5.83 2.87 0.90
N ARG A 17 -7.08 2.42 1.07
CA ARG A 17 -8.16 2.80 0.14
C ARG A 17 -8.42 4.31 0.10
N GLU A 18 -8.25 5.01 1.22
CA GLU A 18 -8.47 6.47 1.32
C GLU A 18 -7.36 7.21 0.60
N HIS A 19 -6.10 6.78 0.78
CA HIS A 19 -4.96 7.33 0.04
C HIS A 19 -5.07 7.09 -1.47
N ILE A 20 -5.46 5.88 -1.88
CA ILE A 20 -5.61 5.52 -3.31
C ILE A 20 -6.82 6.21 -3.96
N GLY A 21 -7.75 6.76 -3.15
CA GLY A 21 -9.00 7.33 -3.63
C GLY A 21 -9.99 6.28 -4.15
N CYS A 22 -9.96 5.05 -3.61
CA CYS A 22 -10.85 3.97 -4.01
C CYS A 22 -11.88 3.64 -2.91
N LYS A 23 -13.08 3.20 -3.29
CA LYS A 23 -14.15 2.86 -2.34
C LYS A 23 -14.08 1.40 -1.85
N SER A 24 -13.42 0.50 -2.58
CA SER A 24 -13.47 -0.94 -2.35
C SER A 24 -12.23 -1.49 -1.64
N ARG A 25 -12.43 -2.19 -0.52
CA ARG A 25 -11.35 -2.94 0.15
C ARG A 25 -10.83 -4.10 -0.69
N SER A 26 -11.70 -4.76 -1.44
CA SER A 26 -11.33 -5.86 -2.34
C SER A 26 -10.38 -5.39 -3.44
N TYR A 27 -10.49 -4.13 -3.86
CA TYR A 27 -9.54 -3.55 -4.82
C TYR A 27 -8.13 -3.47 -4.21
N VAL A 28 -8.00 -3.05 -2.96
CA VAL A 28 -6.70 -3.00 -2.27
C VAL A 28 -6.09 -4.39 -2.12
N TYR A 29 -6.89 -5.40 -1.74
CA TYR A 29 -6.41 -6.79 -1.70
C TYR A 29 -5.95 -7.28 -3.07
N ARG A 30 -6.69 -6.97 -4.14
CA ARG A 30 -6.28 -7.32 -5.50
C ARG A 30 -4.96 -6.66 -5.90
N LEU A 31 -4.71 -5.42 -5.48
CA LEU A 31 -3.43 -4.74 -5.75
C LEU A 31 -2.27 -5.41 -5.03
N LEU A 32 -2.48 -5.89 -3.80
CA LEU A 32 -1.50 -6.69 -3.06
C LEU A 32 -1.24 -8.03 -3.76
N GLU A 33 -2.31 -8.74 -4.17
CA GLU A 33 -2.20 -10.01 -4.91
C GLU A 33 -1.48 -9.84 -6.26
N GLN A 34 -1.64 -8.68 -6.90
CA GLN A 34 -0.96 -8.34 -8.17
C GLN A 34 0.49 -7.85 -7.96
N GLY A 35 0.97 -7.73 -6.73
CA GLY A 35 2.30 -7.17 -6.43
C GLY A 35 2.42 -5.67 -6.72
N LYS A 36 1.31 -4.97 -6.96
CA LYS A 36 1.28 -3.51 -7.19
C LYS A 36 1.35 -2.72 -5.90
N LEU A 37 0.97 -3.34 -4.79
CA LEU A 37 1.20 -2.84 -3.44
C LEU A 37 2.01 -3.87 -2.67
N GLU A 38 2.89 -3.38 -1.80
CA GLU A 38 3.66 -4.20 -0.87
C GLU A 38 3.03 -4.15 0.52
N GLY A 39 2.95 -5.32 1.16
CA GLY A 39 2.41 -5.45 2.50
C GLY A 39 2.58 -6.86 3.03
N TYR A 40 2.20 -7.06 4.29
CA TYR A 40 2.27 -8.34 4.97
C TYR A 40 1.03 -8.55 5.85
N LYS A 41 0.71 -9.83 6.10
CA LYS A 41 -0.31 -10.19 7.08
C LYS A 41 0.27 -10.03 8.47
N TYR A 42 -0.40 -9.27 9.33
CA TYR A 42 0.02 -9.09 10.72
C TYR A 42 -0.95 -9.85 11.62
N GLY A 43 -0.52 -11.05 12.05
CA GLY A 43 -1.29 -11.95 12.90
C GLY A 43 -2.62 -12.46 12.29
N ASP A 44 -3.25 -13.42 12.95
CA ASP A 44 -4.53 -14.01 12.52
C ASP A 44 -5.71 -13.03 12.63
N ARG A 45 -5.68 -12.10 13.59
CA ARG A 45 -6.78 -11.16 13.88
C ARG A 45 -6.51 -9.70 13.53
N MET A 46 -5.26 -9.30 13.33
CA MET A 46 -4.89 -7.89 13.18
C MET A 46 -4.86 -7.39 11.72
N GLY A 47 -5.10 -8.28 10.76
CA GLY A 47 -5.36 -7.92 9.36
C GLY A 47 -4.10 -7.67 8.54
N THR A 48 -4.26 -7.02 7.38
CA THR A 48 -3.15 -6.75 6.44
C THR A 48 -2.57 -5.36 6.64
N ARG A 49 -1.25 -5.30 6.77
CA ARG A 49 -0.44 -4.07 6.82
C ARG A 49 0.16 -3.81 5.45
N ILE A 50 0.12 -2.56 5.01
CA ILE A 50 0.57 -2.12 3.70
C ILE A 50 1.61 -1.03 3.90
N TYR A 51 2.71 -1.08 3.18
CA TYR A 51 3.75 -0.05 3.26
C TYR A 51 3.27 1.24 2.61
N MET A 52 3.39 2.36 3.33
CA MET A 52 2.92 3.66 2.87
C MET A 52 3.65 4.12 1.60
N ASP A 53 4.96 3.92 1.54
CA ASP A 53 5.77 4.31 0.37
C ASP A 53 5.39 3.54 -0.90
N SER A 54 4.93 2.28 -0.76
CA SER A 54 4.42 1.49 -1.89
C SER A 54 3.09 2.05 -2.41
N VAL A 55 2.22 2.51 -1.51
CA VAL A 55 0.96 3.18 -1.88
C VAL A 55 1.22 4.50 -2.59
N GLU A 56 2.16 5.32 -2.09
CA GLU A 56 2.54 6.59 -2.71
C GLU A 56 3.10 6.37 -4.12
N ARG A 57 3.98 5.39 -4.30
CA ARG A 57 4.52 5.02 -5.62
C ARG A 57 3.42 4.63 -6.59
N PHE A 58 2.50 3.78 -6.15
CA PHE A 58 1.36 3.35 -6.98
C PHE A 58 0.50 4.54 -7.45
N ILE A 59 0.24 5.51 -6.57
CA ILE A 59 -0.53 6.72 -6.90
C ILE A 59 0.24 7.59 -7.91
N GLN A 60 1.55 7.73 -7.72
CA GLN A 60 2.41 8.49 -8.64
C GLN A 60 2.43 7.87 -10.03
N GLU A 61 2.66 6.57 -10.14
CA GLU A 61 2.65 5.83 -11.42
C GLU A 61 1.30 5.91 -12.14
N LYS A 62 0.20 5.94 -11.37
CA LYS A 62 -1.14 6.07 -11.95
C LYS A 62 -1.41 7.47 -12.50
N THR A 63 -0.91 8.50 -11.82
CA THR A 63 -1.03 9.90 -12.26
C THR A 63 -0.24 10.13 -13.54
N ASP A 64 0.98 9.58 -13.61
CA ASP A 64 1.88 9.70 -14.75
C ASP A 64 1.27 9.12 -16.04
N LYS A 65 0.70 7.91 -15.96
CA LYS A 65 0.05 7.22 -17.09
C LYS A 65 -1.23 7.89 -17.62
N MET A 66 -1.74 8.90 -16.92
CA MET A 66 -2.97 9.59 -17.28
C MET A 66 -2.69 10.99 -17.85
N GLY A 67 -1.42 11.40 -17.89
CA GLY A 67 -0.94 12.66 -18.46
C GLY A 67 -0.28 12.55 -19.84
N GLU A 68 -0.28 11.37 -20.47
CA GLU A 68 0.15 11.12 -21.86
C GLU A 68 -1.04 10.97 -22.82
#